data_AF-A0A7X9I8D0-F1
#
_entry.id   AF-A0A7X9I8D0-F1
#
_cell.length_a   1.000
_cell.length_b   1.000
_cell.length_c   1.000
_cell.angle_alpha   90.00
_cell.angle_beta   90.00
_cell.angle_gamma   90.00
#
_symmetry.space_group_name_H-M   'P 1'
#
loop_
_entity.id
_entity.type
_entity.pdbx_description
1 polymer ?
#
loop_
_entity_poly.entity_id
_entity_poly.type
_entity_poly.pdbx_seq_one_letter_code
_entity_poly.pdbx_strand_id
1 'polypeptide(L)'
;MSINYEIIPSPCYVIEEERLRKNLSIIKQVSEETGSEIILAFKGFAMWGVFPIIREYIIGASASSLNEARLCREEMGAYAHTYSPVYKSTEFESILELSSHLTFNSLAQYEKYIRILKAFPRKISPGLRINPEFSEISHGLYNPCSPGSRLGVTAGQLKGGLPEGIEGFHFHVLFESDSYALEKVLKVVELKFGRFFPKLRWINMGGGHLITEKNYDTVHLVRILREFRERNGLHIILEPGSAFAWETGELVATVEDIVDNQGIRTAILDVSFTAHMPDCLEMPYKPKILGAVDPVPGKPAYRLGGNSCLSGDVMGE
;
A
#
# COMPACT_ATOMS: atom_id res chain seq x y z
N MET A 1 16.34 19.57 11.40
CA MET A 1 16.58 20.95 10.86
C MET A 1 15.54 21.17 9.78
N SER A 2 14.85 22.32 9.77
CA SER A 2 13.83 22.58 8.74
C SER A 2 14.44 22.55 7.34
N ILE A 3 13.77 21.86 6.41
CA ILE A 3 14.19 21.83 5.00
C ILE A 3 14.19 23.25 4.45
N ASN A 4 15.30 23.65 3.82
CA ASN A 4 15.35 24.90 3.05
C ASN A 4 14.92 24.61 1.60
N TYR A 5 13.66 24.90 1.29
CA TYR A 5 13.11 24.68 -0.06
C TYR A 5 13.71 25.62 -1.12
N GLU A 6 14.31 26.75 -0.74
CA GLU A 6 14.86 27.74 -1.70
C GLU A 6 16.09 27.22 -2.45
N ILE A 7 16.78 26.21 -1.92
CA ILE A 7 17.99 25.62 -2.53
C ILE A 7 17.73 24.30 -3.23
N ILE A 8 16.48 23.81 -3.22
CA ILE A 8 16.10 22.55 -3.84
C ILE A 8 15.74 22.83 -5.30
N PRO A 9 16.24 22.04 -6.27
CA PRO A 9 15.87 22.21 -7.66
C PRO A 9 14.37 22.01 -7.85
N SER A 10 13.80 22.68 -8.84
CA SER A 10 12.40 22.55 -9.21
C SER A 10 12.30 21.97 -10.63
N PRO A 11 11.42 20.98 -10.88
CA PRO A 11 10.59 20.28 -9.88
C PRO A 11 11.37 19.17 -9.13
N CYS A 12 11.04 18.91 -7.86
CA CYS A 12 11.71 17.86 -7.08
C CYS A 12 10.84 17.25 -5.98
N TYR A 13 10.80 15.91 -5.92
CA TYR A 13 10.29 15.18 -4.77
C TYR A 13 11.33 15.14 -3.66
N VAL A 14 10.97 15.68 -2.50
CA VAL A 14 11.83 15.78 -1.33
C VAL A 14 11.24 14.94 -0.21
N ILE A 15 12.07 14.12 0.45
CA ILE A 15 11.71 13.39 1.66
C ILE A 15 12.47 13.99 2.83
N GLU A 16 11.75 14.30 3.91
CA GLU A 16 12.30 14.71 5.19
C GLU A 16 12.60 13.48 6.05
N GLU A 17 13.88 13.18 6.23
CA GLU A 17 14.34 12.01 6.99
C GLU A 17 13.77 11.96 8.42
N GLU A 18 13.67 13.10 9.10
CA GLU A 18 13.14 13.16 10.48
C GLU A 18 11.67 12.70 10.55
N ARG A 19 10.84 13.12 9.60
CA ARG A 19 9.44 12.68 9.49
C ARG A 19 9.33 11.22 9.07
N LEU A 20 10.16 10.78 8.13
CA LEU A 20 10.23 9.37 7.73
C LEU A 20 10.60 8.48 8.93
N ARG A 21 11.63 8.83 9.69
CA ARG A 21 12.06 8.08 10.89
C ARG A 21 10.99 8.08 11.98
N LYS A 22 10.22 9.16 12.14
CA LYS A 22 9.08 9.20 13.06
C LYS A 22 8.01 8.17 12.66
N ASN A 23 7.64 8.11 11.38
CA ASN A 23 6.70 7.12 10.88
C ASN A 23 7.21 5.69 11.09
N LEU A 24 8.47 5.44 10.73
CA LEU A 24 9.11 4.13 10.90
C LEU A 24 9.20 3.70 12.38
N SER A 25 9.38 4.65 13.31
CA SER A 25 9.41 4.36 14.75
C SER A 25 8.04 3.89 15.25
N ILE A 26 6.94 4.52 14.82
CA ILE A 26 5.58 4.09 15.16
C ILE A 26 5.31 2.69 14.60
N ILE A 27 5.67 2.45 13.33
CA ILE A 27 5.51 1.15 12.68
C ILE A 27 6.29 0.07 13.43
N LYS A 28 7.55 0.33 13.79
CA LYS A 28 8.38 -0.59 14.55
C LYS A 28 7.78 -0.90 15.92
N GLN A 29 7.29 0.12 16.64
CA GLN A 29 6.64 -0.06 17.93
C GLN A 29 5.42 -0.99 17.82
N VAL A 30 4.53 -0.77 16.84
CA VAL A 30 3.36 -1.64 16.62
C VAL A 30 3.79 -3.07 16.29
N SER A 31 4.80 -3.23 15.45
CA SER A 31 5.40 -4.54 15.12
C SER A 31 5.88 -5.27 16.39
N GLU A 32 6.67 -4.61 17.23
CA GLU A 32 7.24 -5.17 18.46
C GLU A 32 6.16 -5.51 19.51
N GLU A 33 5.20 -4.61 19.75
CA GLU A 33 4.16 -4.80 20.78
C GLU A 33 3.15 -5.90 20.41
N THR A 34 2.90 -6.08 19.11
CA THR A 34 1.97 -7.10 18.61
C THR A 34 2.67 -8.39 18.23
N GLY A 35 3.99 -8.36 18.04
CA GLY A 35 4.77 -9.39 17.35
C GLY A 35 4.23 -9.75 15.97
N SER A 36 3.58 -8.80 15.29
CA SER A 36 3.21 -8.92 13.88
C SER A 36 4.41 -8.56 13.03
N GLU A 37 4.54 -9.20 11.87
CA GLU A 37 5.49 -8.77 10.85
C GLU A 37 4.89 -7.59 10.06
N ILE A 38 5.59 -6.46 10.00
CA ILE A 38 5.19 -5.33 9.16
C ILE A 38 6.22 -5.12 8.06
N ILE A 39 5.76 -5.25 6.81
CA ILE A 39 6.58 -5.10 5.60
C ILE A 39 6.12 -3.90 4.78
N LEU A 40 7.03 -3.32 4.00
CA LEU A 40 6.71 -2.20 3.11
C LEU A 40 6.00 -2.68 1.84
N ALA A 41 4.83 -2.14 1.51
CA ALA A 41 4.21 -2.38 0.20
C ALA A 41 4.73 -1.40 -0.87
N PHE A 42 5.52 -1.90 -1.83
CA PHE A 42 6.15 -1.07 -2.86
C PHE A 42 5.18 -0.31 -3.76
N LYS A 43 3.97 -0.84 -3.96
CA LYS A 43 2.89 -0.16 -4.67
C LYS A 43 2.63 1.27 -4.12
N GLY A 44 2.75 1.46 -2.81
CA GLY A 44 2.53 2.76 -2.17
C GLY A 44 3.80 3.59 -2.00
N PHE A 45 4.98 2.97 -1.94
CA PHE A 45 6.24 3.69 -1.77
C PHE A 45 7.44 2.85 -2.21
N ALA A 46 8.20 3.33 -3.19
CA ALA A 46 9.35 2.64 -3.77
C ALA A 46 10.57 3.55 -4.07
N MET A 47 10.72 4.66 -3.33
CA MET A 47 11.89 5.54 -3.46
C MET A 47 13.13 4.88 -2.83
N TRP A 48 13.77 3.97 -3.57
CA TRP A 48 14.80 3.08 -3.01
C TRP A 48 16.02 3.79 -2.41
N GLY A 49 16.28 5.05 -2.79
CA GLY A 49 17.33 5.88 -2.20
C GLY A 49 17.23 6.03 -0.67
N VAL A 50 16.04 5.88 -0.08
CA VAL A 50 15.84 5.92 1.38
C VAL A 50 15.69 4.55 2.04
N PHE A 51 15.74 3.45 1.27
CA PHE A 51 15.64 2.10 1.85
C PHE A 51 16.72 1.77 2.88
N PRO A 52 17.97 2.29 2.81
CA PRO A 52 18.92 2.15 3.91
C PRO A 52 18.36 2.58 5.26
N ILE A 53 17.60 3.68 5.32
CA ILE A 53 16.94 4.18 6.53
C ILE A 53 15.81 3.23 6.95
N ILE A 54 14.97 2.78 6.01
CA ILE A 54 13.85 1.87 6.30
C ILE A 54 14.34 0.57 6.95
N ARG A 55 15.46 0.02 6.46
CA ARG A 55 16.07 -1.23 6.97
C ARG A 55 16.55 -1.15 8.42
N GLU A 56 16.73 0.05 8.97
CA GLU A 56 17.04 0.22 10.40
C GLU A 56 15.85 -0.13 11.30
N TYR A 57 14.63 -0.14 10.75
CA TYR A 57 13.39 -0.33 11.51
C TYR A 57 12.68 -1.63 11.18
N ILE A 58 12.56 -1.96 9.89
CA ILE A 58 11.88 -3.17 9.40
C ILE A 58 12.61 -3.75 8.18
N ILE A 59 12.50 -5.06 8.01
CA ILE A 59 13.07 -5.79 6.87
C ILE A 59 11.93 -6.52 6.15
N GLY A 60 11.97 -6.48 4.82
CA GLY A 60 10.97 -7.13 3.97
C GLY A 60 10.06 -6.13 3.28
N ALA A 61 9.53 -6.57 2.14
CA ALA A 61 8.59 -5.80 1.35
C ALA A 61 7.61 -6.74 0.65
N SER A 62 6.40 -6.24 0.40
CA SER A 62 5.49 -6.89 -0.51
C SER A 62 5.68 -6.36 -1.93
N ALA A 63 5.60 -7.30 -2.87
CA ALA A 63 5.85 -7.07 -4.29
C ALA A 63 4.67 -7.59 -5.12
N SER A 64 4.36 -6.86 -6.18
CA SER A 64 3.28 -7.13 -7.13
C SER A 64 3.76 -7.54 -8.51
N SER A 65 5.07 -7.46 -8.75
CA SER A 65 5.70 -7.81 -10.03
C SER A 65 7.09 -8.42 -9.82
N LEU A 66 7.65 -9.01 -10.89
CA LEU A 66 9.05 -9.46 -10.89
C LEU A 66 10.02 -8.30 -10.61
N ASN A 67 9.76 -7.10 -11.14
CA ASN A 67 10.61 -5.93 -10.91
C ASN A 67 10.59 -5.49 -9.44
N GLU A 68 9.43 -5.50 -8.80
CA GLU A 68 9.32 -5.20 -7.36
C GLU A 68 9.95 -6.31 -6.50
N ALA A 69 9.83 -7.58 -6.88
CA ALA A 69 10.50 -8.67 -6.17
C ALA A 69 12.03 -8.54 -6.27
N ARG A 70 12.52 -8.14 -7.44
CA ARG A 70 13.94 -7.84 -7.67
C ARG A 70 14.39 -6.62 -6.86
N LEU A 71 13.60 -5.55 -6.83
CA LEU A 71 13.85 -4.37 -6.01
C LEU A 71 13.97 -4.73 -4.52
N CYS A 72 13.11 -5.62 -4.02
CA CYS A 72 13.20 -6.12 -2.64
C CYS A 72 14.54 -6.83 -2.41
N ARG A 73 14.96 -7.66 -3.35
CA ARG A 73 16.22 -8.40 -3.22
C ARG A 73 17.44 -7.49 -3.25
N GLU A 74 17.47 -6.55 -4.19
CA GLU A 74 18.62 -5.67 -4.45
C GLU A 74 18.74 -4.58 -3.37
N GLU A 75 17.65 -3.87 -3.08
CA GLU A 75 17.68 -2.64 -2.28
C GLU A 75 17.24 -2.88 -0.83
N MET A 76 16.25 -3.74 -0.60
CA MET A 76 15.85 -4.13 0.78
C MET A 76 16.71 -5.27 1.35
N GLY A 77 17.41 -6.04 0.52
CA GLY A 77 18.23 -7.18 0.95
C GLY A 77 17.43 -8.39 1.43
N ALA A 78 16.13 -8.43 1.19
CA ALA A 78 15.20 -9.45 1.67
C ALA A 78 14.58 -10.26 0.53
N TYR A 79 13.95 -11.38 0.85
CA TYR A 79 13.04 -12.06 -0.08
C TYR A 79 11.66 -11.42 0.02
N ALA A 80 11.01 -11.17 -1.12
CA ALA A 80 9.73 -10.49 -1.16
C ALA A 80 8.55 -11.39 -0.71
N HIS A 81 7.49 -10.76 -0.22
CA HIS A 81 6.17 -11.37 -0.12
C HIS A 81 5.41 -11.01 -1.39
N THR A 82 5.35 -11.93 -2.35
CA THR A 82 4.84 -11.59 -3.69
C THR A 82 3.39 -12.00 -3.83
N TYR A 83 2.57 -11.06 -4.30
CA TYR A 83 1.18 -11.27 -4.68
C TYR A 83 0.98 -10.71 -6.08
N SER A 84 0.42 -11.50 -7.00
CA SER A 84 -0.08 -10.96 -8.27
C SER A 84 -1.48 -11.50 -8.57
N PRO A 85 -2.37 -10.69 -9.19
CA PRO A 85 -3.60 -11.20 -9.77
C PRO A 85 -3.36 -12.35 -10.75
N VAL A 86 -2.21 -12.35 -11.43
CA VAL A 86 -1.79 -13.39 -12.36
C VAL A 86 -0.27 -13.49 -12.43
N TYR A 87 0.24 -14.70 -12.24
CA TYR A 87 1.65 -15.00 -12.50
C TYR A 87 1.82 -15.44 -13.96
N LYS A 88 2.75 -14.80 -14.67
CA LYS A 88 3.13 -15.20 -16.03
C LYS A 88 4.08 -16.38 -15.97
N SER A 89 3.89 -17.35 -16.86
CA SER A 89 4.76 -18.54 -16.91
C SER A 89 6.21 -18.18 -17.23
N THR A 90 6.43 -17.13 -18.01
CA THR A 90 7.77 -16.62 -18.39
C THR A 90 8.53 -15.98 -17.24
N GLU A 91 7.85 -15.61 -16.15
CA GLU A 91 8.43 -14.86 -15.02
C GLU A 91 8.41 -15.67 -13.71
N PHE A 92 7.65 -16.77 -13.66
CA PHE A 92 7.30 -17.43 -12.40
C PHE A 92 8.52 -17.99 -11.66
N GLU A 93 9.45 -18.65 -12.34
CA GLU A 93 10.66 -19.18 -11.70
C GLU A 93 11.56 -18.08 -11.14
N SER A 94 11.73 -16.97 -11.86
CA SER A 94 12.46 -15.80 -11.35
C SER A 94 11.76 -15.17 -10.14
N ILE A 95 10.42 -15.17 -10.11
CA ILE A 95 9.67 -14.77 -8.91
C ILE A 95 9.96 -15.75 -7.75
N LEU A 96 10.00 -17.06 -7.99
CA LEU A 96 10.35 -18.03 -6.94
C LEU A 96 11.73 -17.75 -6.34
N GLU A 97 12.73 -17.44 -7.17
CA GLU A 97 14.07 -17.09 -6.71
C GLU A 97 14.07 -15.90 -5.74
N LEU A 98 13.19 -14.92 -5.96
CA LEU A 98 13.17 -13.63 -5.27
C LEU A 98 12.17 -13.54 -4.10
N SER A 99 11.33 -14.56 -3.88
CA SER A 99 10.21 -14.48 -2.92
C SER A 99 10.26 -15.53 -1.81
N SER A 100 9.93 -15.15 -0.57
CA SER A 100 9.76 -16.07 0.57
C SER A 100 8.32 -16.56 0.67
N HIS A 101 7.37 -15.73 0.27
CA HIS A 101 5.95 -16.01 0.23
C HIS A 101 5.38 -15.77 -1.16
N LEU A 102 4.45 -16.62 -1.58
CA LEU A 102 3.65 -16.41 -2.77
C LEU A 102 2.17 -16.48 -2.46
N THR A 103 1.47 -15.38 -2.68
CA THR A 103 0.02 -15.34 -2.57
C THR A 103 -0.61 -15.48 -3.95
N PHE A 104 -1.42 -16.52 -4.14
CA PHE A 104 -2.17 -16.75 -5.36
C PHE A 104 -3.54 -16.08 -5.30
N ASN A 105 -3.92 -15.43 -6.39
CA ASN A 105 -5.20 -14.75 -6.49
C ASN A 105 -6.39 -15.70 -6.73
N SER A 106 -6.14 -16.86 -7.32
CA SER A 106 -7.19 -17.82 -7.70
C SER A 106 -6.72 -19.27 -7.54
N LEU A 107 -7.68 -20.18 -7.38
CA LEU A 107 -7.42 -21.62 -7.30
C LEU A 107 -6.75 -22.16 -8.57
N ALA A 108 -7.16 -21.68 -9.75
CA ALA A 108 -6.57 -22.09 -11.02
C ALA A 108 -5.10 -21.68 -11.18
N GLN A 109 -4.71 -20.50 -10.67
CA GLN A 109 -3.30 -20.10 -10.64
C GLN A 109 -2.49 -20.97 -9.68
N TYR A 110 -3.05 -21.28 -8.50
CA TYR A 110 -2.40 -22.19 -7.56
C TYR A 110 -2.19 -23.59 -8.17
N GLU A 111 -3.23 -24.17 -8.76
CA GLU A 111 -3.17 -25.49 -9.41
C GLU A 111 -2.15 -25.52 -10.56
N LYS A 112 -2.08 -24.46 -11.37
CA LYS A 112 -1.12 -24.34 -12.47
C LYS A 112 0.33 -24.44 -11.98
N TYR A 113 0.65 -23.81 -10.85
CA TYR A 113 2.03 -23.60 -10.43
C TYR A 113 2.49 -24.46 -9.24
N ILE A 114 1.59 -25.18 -8.56
CA ILE A 114 1.94 -25.95 -7.35
C ILE A 114 3.01 -27.01 -7.59
N ARG A 115 3.05 -27.63 -8.78
CA ARG A 115 4.10 -28.61 -9.11
C ARG A 115 5.48 -27.98 -9.18
N ILE A 116 5.58 -26.80 -9.81
CA ILE A 116 6.82 -26.03 -9.92
C ILE A 116 7.24 -25.53 -8.54
N LEU A 117 6.30 -25.01 -7.76
CA LEU A 117 6.54 -24.55 -6.39
C LEU A 117 7.06 -25.68 -5.49
N LYS A 118 6.46 -26.88 -5.53
CA LYS A 118 6.89 -28.04 -4.74
C LYS A 118 8.26 -28.57 -5.16
N ALA A 119 8.63 -28.42 -6.44
CA ALA A 119 9.93 -28.85 -6.95
C ALA A 119 11.05 -27.83 -6.71
N PHE A 120 10.71 -26.60 -6.27
CA PHE A 120 11.71 -25.56 -6.08
C PHE A 120 12.62 -25.87 -4.88
N PRO A 121 13.96 -25.75 -5.00
CA PRO A 121 14.89 -26.19 -3.95
C PRO A 121 14.74 -25.46 -2.61
N ARG A 122 14.36 -24.18 -2.64
CA ARG A 122 14.10 -23.39 -1.44
C ARG A 122 12.63 -23.48 -1.06
N LYS A 123 12.35 -23.63 0.24
CA LYS A 123 10.98 -23.54 0.73
C LYS A 123 10.42 -22.13 0.49
N ILE A 124 9.30 -22.07 -0.22
CA ILE A 124 8.50 -20.86 -0.43
C ILE A 124 7.12 -21.16 0.13
N SER A 125 6.59 -20.24 0.94
CA SER A 125 5.30 -20.42 1.60
C SER A 125 4.15 -19.94 0.69
N PRO A 126 3.31 -20.83 0.16
CA PRO A 126 2.15 -20.43 -0.62
C PRO A 126 0.99 -19.96 0.26
N GLY A 127 0.26 -18.97 -0.21
CA GLY A 127 -1.00 -18.52 0.35
C GLY A 127 -2.06 -18.26 -0.70
N LEU A 128 -3.28 -18.01 -0.26
CA LEU A 128 -4.38 -17.57 -1.11
C LEU A 128 -4.82 -16.17 -0.71
N ARG A 129 -4.97 -15.28 -1.69
CA ARG A 129 -5.73 -14.05 -1.46
C ARG A 129 -7.19 -14.43 -1.32
N ILE A 130 -7.82 -14.06 -0.22
CA ILE A 130 -9.25 -14.27 0.05
C ILE A 130 -10.01 -12.96 -0.17
N ASN A 131 -11.27 -13.10 -0.60
CA ASN A 131 -12.21 -12.01 -0.73
C ASN A 131 -13.32 -12.17 0.32
N PRO A 132 -13.34 -11.33 1.38
CA PRO A 132 -14.39 -11.35 2.39
C PRO A 132 -15.72 -10.78 1.89
N GLU A 133 -15.76 -10.22 0.68
CA GLU A 133 -16.93 -9.55 0.09
C GLU A 133 -17.47 -8.46 1.04
N PHE A 134 -16.55 -7.77 1.70
CA PHE A 134 -16.80 -6.70 2.65
C PHE A 134 -15.65 -5.70 2.59
N SER A 135 -15.98 -4.43 2.38
CA SER A 135 -15.06 -3.31 2.40
C SER A 135 -15.82 -2.07 2.85
N GLU A 136 -15.20 -1.24 3.69
CA GLU A 136 -15.76 0.06 4.07
C GLU A 136 -15.51 1.14 3.00
N ILE A 137 -14.77 0.80 1.94
CA ILE A 137 -14.46 1.72 0.85
C ILE A 137 -15.73 1.95 0.02
N SER A 138 -16.25 3.18 0.08
CA SER A 138 -17.41 3.64 -0.68
C SER A 138 -17.11 3.87 -2.17
N HIS A 139 -15.84 4.05 -2.54
CA HIS A 139 -15.40 4.40 -3.90
C HIS A 139 -15.08 3.17 -4.76
N GLY A 140 -15.78 3.02 -5.89
CA GLY A 140 -15.76 1.80 -6.72
C GLY A 140 -14.40 1.40 -7.30
N LEU A 141 -13.52 2.36 -7.65
CA LEU A 141 -12.21 2.03 -8.24
C LEU A 141 -11.29 1.29 -7.25
N TYR A 142 -11.37 1.63 -5.96
CA TYR A 142 -10.49 1.08 -4.92
C TYR A 142 -11.16 -0.01 -4.08
N ASN A 143 -12.46 -0.27 -4.26
CA ASN A 143 -13.16 -1.32 -3.53
C ASN A 143 -12.84 -2.71 -4.13
N PRO A 144 -11.96 -3.51 -3.50
CA PRO A 144 -11.54 -4.81 -4.02
C PRO A 144 -12.58 -5.91 -3.74
N CYS A 145 -13.67 -5.57 -3.05
CA CYS A 145 -14.80 -6.43 -2.73
C CYS A 145 -16.06 -6.08 -3.54
N SER A 146 -15.94 -5.21 -4.56
CA SER A 146 -17.04 -4.91 -5.48
C SER A 146 -17.64 -6.19 -6.08
N PRO A 147 -18.95 -6.26 -6.36
CA PRO A 147 -19.56 -7.42 -7.01
C PRO A 147 -18.82 -7.81 -8.29
N GLY A 148 -18.45 -9.09 -8.42
CA GLY A 148 -17.65 -9.58 -9.55
C GLY A 148 -16.16 -9.21 -9.49
N SER A 149 -15.66 -8.75 -8.33
CA SER A 149 -14.24 -8.43 -8.15
C SER A 149 -13.34 -9.58 -8.60
N ARG A 150 -12.30 -9.22 -9.36
CA ARG A 150 -11.27 -10.14 -9.81
C ARG A 150 -10.26 -10.53 -8.73
N LEU A 151 -10.37 -9.97 -7.52
CA LEU A 151 -9.34 -10.03 -6.49
C LEU A 151 -9.73 -11.00 -5.37
N GLY A 152 -8.97 -12.09 -5.27
CA GLY A 152 -9.09 -13.11 -4.23
C GLY A 152 -10.21 -14.13 -4.44
N VAL A 153 -10.13 -15.24 -3.70
CA VAL A 153 -11.12 -16.31 -3.69
C VAL A 153 -12.19 -16.06 -2.61
N THR A 154 -13.46 -16.27 -2.95
CA THR A 154 -14.56 -16.12 -1.98
C THR A 154 -14.67 -17.37 -1.11
N ALA A 155 -15.32 -17.25 0.06
CA ALA A 155 -15.61 -18.41 0.91
C ALA A 155 -16.48 -19.46 0.18
N GLY A 156 -17.31 -19.02 -0.77
CA GLY A 156 -18.11 -19.89 -1.62
C GLY A 156 -17.27 -20.79 -2.53
N GLN A 157 -16.13 -20.29 -3.04
CA GLN A 157 -15.20 -21.08 -3.86
C GLN A 157 -14.40 -22.10 -3.04
N LEU A 158 -14.24 -21.88 -1.73
CA LEU A 158 -13.57 -22.79 -0.81
C LEU A 158 -14.52 -23.80 -0.13
N LYS A 159 -15.76 -23.97 -0.63
CA LYS A 159 -16.71 -24.94 -0.07
C LYS A 159 -16.19 -26.38 -0.08
N GLY A 160 -15.38 -26.74 -1.07
CA GLY A 160 -14.73 -28.05 -1.17
C GLY A 160 -13.54 -28.25 -0.21
N GLY A 161 -13.18 -27.24 0.57
CA GLY A 161 -12.05 -27.26 1.48
C GLY A 161 -10.89 -26.37 1.04
N LEU A 162 -9.89 -26.26 1.92
CA LEU A 162 -8.64 -25.56 1.63
C LEU A 162 -7.75 -26.47 0.76
N PRO A 163 -7.21 -25.99 -0.38
CA PRO A 163 -6.27 -26.76 -1.18
C PRO A 163 -5.05 -27.20 -0.36
N GLU A 164 -4.60 -28.44 -0.56
CA GLU A 164 -3.42 -28.98 0.12
C GLU A 164 -2.18 -28.12 -0.19
N GLY A 165 -1.38 -27.84 0.84
CA GLY A 165 -0.13 -27.09 0.72
C GLY A 165 -0.26 -25.59 0.95
N ILE A 166 -1.46 -25.02 0.94
CA ILE A 166 -1.66 -23.61 1.31
C ILE A 166 -1.31 -23.41 2.78
N GLU A 167 -0.40 -22.48 3.06
CA GLU A 167 0.11 -22.18 4.39
C GLU A 167 -0.46 -20.88 4.98
N GLY A 168 -1.10 -20.03 4.18
CA GLY A 168 -1.70 -18.82 4.72
C GLY A 168 -2.74 -18.15 3.85
N PHE A 169 -3.40 -17.15 4.44
CA PHE A 169 -4.35 -16.29 3.75
C PHE A 169 -3.87 -14.86 3.68
N HIS A 170 -4.30 -14.17 2.64
CA HIS A 170 -4.06 -12.75 2.44
C HIS A 170 -5.37 -12.05 2.14
N PHE A 171 -5.63 -10.90 2.75
CA PHE A 171 -6.69 -10.01 2.30
C PHE A 171 -6.15 -8.58 2.26
N HIS A 172 -6.65 -7.79 1.31
CA HIS A 172 -6.30 -6.39 1.16
C HIS A 172 -7.57 -5.68 0.73
N VAL A 173 -8.28 -5.08 1.71
CA VAL A 173 -9.63 -4.53 1.56
C VAL A 173 -9.83 -3.15 2.19
N LEU A 174 -8.76 -2.60 2.77
CA LEU A 174 -8.71 -1.27 3.37
C LEU A 174 -7.99 -0.30 2.44
N PHE A 175 -8.32 0.99 2.58
CA PHE A 175 -7.70 2.11 1.89
C PHE A 175 -7.77 3.31 2.82
N GLU A 176 -6.61 3.84 3.22
CA GLU A 176 -6.48 4.96 4.17
C GLU A 176 -7.42 4.87 5.38
N SER A 177 -7.54 3.67 5.94
CA SER A 177 -8.53 3.33 6.96
C SER A 177 -7.94 3.32 8.36
N ASP A 178 -8.80 3.52 9.37
CA ASP A 178 -8.47 3.43 10.79
C ASP A 178 -8.40 1.98 11.32
N SER A 179 -8.06 1.80 12.60
CA SER A 179 -7.99 0.47 13.23
C SER A 179 -9.35 -0.16 13.49
N TYR A 180 -10.44 0.62 13.53
CA TYR A 180 -11.81 0.11 13.72
C TYR A 180 -12.36 -0.51 12.43
N ALA A 181 -12.00 0.03 11.27
CA ALA A 181 -12.28 -0.57 9.98
C ALA A 181 -11.66 -1.96 9.87
N LEU A 182 -10.40 -2.12 10.31
CA LEU A 182 -9.75 -3.43 10.40
C LEU A 182 -10.53 -4.38 11.32
N GLU A 183 -10.95 -3.93 12.51
CA GLU A 183 -11.70 -4.76 13.45
C GLU A 183 -12.99 -5.33 12.82
N LYS A 184 -13.73 -4.50 12.06
CA LYS A 184 -14.92 -4.94 11.34
C LYS A 184 -14.58 -5.95 10.24
N VAL A 185 -13.52 -5.71 9.47
CA VAL A 185 -13.04 -6.66 8.46
C VAL A 185 -12.67 -7.99 9.09
N LEU A 186 -11.95 -7.98 10.21
CA LEU A 186 -11.55 -9.20 10.93
C LEU A 186 -12.77 -10.01 11.38
N LYS A 187 -13.82 -9.37 11.90
CA LYS A 187 -15.08 -10.07 12.25
C LYS A 187 -15.67 -10.82 11.05
N VAL A 188 -15.67 -10.20 9.86
CA VAL A 188 -16.17 -10.84 8.63
C VAL A 188 -15.25 -11.95 8.15
N VAL A 189 -13.93 -11.73 8.20
CA VAL A 189 -12.91 -12.72 7.81
C VAL A 189 -12.96 -13.95 8.72
N GLU A 190 -13.06 -13.77 10.03
CA GLU A 190 -13.24 -14.86 11.01
C GLU A 190 -14.54 -15.63 10.71
N LEU A 191 -15.66 -14.93 10.50
CA LEU A 191 -16.95 -15.55 10.18
C LEU A 191 -16.90 -16.41 8.90
N LYS A 192 -16.28 -15.89 7.83
CA LYS A 192 -16.30 -16.53 6.50
C LYS A 192 -15.19 -17.57 6.31
N PHE A 193 -14.02 -17.35 6.91
CA PHE A 193 -12.81 -18.14 6.65
C PHE A 193 -12.20 -18.77 7.90
N GLY A 194 -12.67 -18.44 9.11
CA GLY A 194 -12.08 -18.90 10.38
C GLY A 194 -12.00 -20.41 10.52
N ARG A 195 -12.91 -21.16 9.90
CA ARG A 195 -12.87 -22.64 9.85
C ARG A 195 -11.59 -23.23 9.23
N PHE A 196 -10.84 -22.43 8.47
CA PHE A 196 -9.58 -22.86 7.85
C PHE A 196 -8.34 -22.52 8.68
N PHE A 197 -8.44 -21.59 9.63
CA PHE A 197 -7.30 -21.06 10.39
C PHE A 197 -6.47 -22.13 11.11
N PRO A 198 -7.05 -23.21 11.68
CA PRO A 198 -6.25 -24.28 12.30
C PRO A 198 -5.27 -25.00 11.34
N LYS A 199 -5.42 -24.82 10.01
CA LYS A 199 -4.55 -25.40 8.99
C LYS A 199 -3.52 -24.41 8.44
N LEU A 200 -3.59 -23.14 8.84
CA LEU A 200 -2.74 -22.07 8.35
C LEU A 200 -1.64 -21.76 9.37
N ARG A 201 -0.58 -21.13 8.87
CA ARG A 201 0.56 -20.65 9.65
C ARG A 201 0.55 -19.13 9.80
N TRP A 202 0.05 -18.42 8.79
CA TRP A 202 0.04 -16.97 8.75
C TRP A 202 -1.22 -16.40 8.12
N ILE A 203 -1.51 -15.16 8.47
CA ILE A 203 -2.49 -14.31 7.80
C ILE A 203 -1.86 -12.95 7.51
N ASN A 204 -1.89 -12.55 6.24
CA ASN A 204 -1.50 -11.23 5.81
C ASN A 204 -2.76 -10.37 5.68
N MET A 205 -2.89 -9.36 6.54
CA MET A 205 -4.05 -8.47 6.60
C MET A 205 -3.94 -7.27 5.66
N GLY A 206 -3.00 -7.31 4.72
CA GLY A 206 -2.89 -6.33 3.64
C GLY A 206 -2.38 -4.98 4.11
N GLY A 207 -2.60 -3.98 3.27
CA GLY A 207 -2.25 -2.59 3.50
C GLY A 207 -3.51 -1.75 3.73
N GLY A 208 -3.40 -0.44 3.53
CA GLY A 208 -4.50 0.50 3.76
C GLY A 208 -4.68 0.92 5.23
N HIS A 209 -3.89 0.34 6.15
CA HIS A 209 -3.80 0.78 7.54
C HIS A 209 -3.00 2.09 7.60
N LEU A 210 -3.64 3.21 7.93
CA LEU A 210 -2.98 4.52 7.98
C LEU A 210 -2.31 4.77 9.35
N ILE A 211 -1.49 3.82 9.79
CA ILE A 211 -0.94 3.70 11.16
C ILE A 211 -0.24 4.97 11.67
N THR A 212 0.33 5.75 10.76
CA THR A 212 1.17 6.92 11.05
C THR A 212 0.44 8.25 10.89
N GLU A 213 -0.86 8.23 10.55
CA GLU A 213 -1.69 9.43 10.62
C GLU A 213 -1.87 9.86 12.08
N LYS A 214 -1.96 11.17 12.28
CA LYS A 214 -1.92 11.82 13.59
C LYS A 214 -2.98 11.30 14.58
N ASN A 215 -4.15 10.90 14.09
CA ASN A 215 -5.29 10.48 14.90
C ASN A 215 -5.56 8.98 14.83
N TYR A 216 -4.65 8.20 14.20
CA TYR A 216 -4.78 6.75 14.14
C TYR A 216 -4.61 6.14 15.55
N ASP A 217 -5.60 5.38 16.00
CA ASP A 217 -5.55 4.70 17.30
C ASP A 217 -4.70 3.42 17.24
N THR A 218 -3.39 3.59 17.49
CA THR A 218 -2.41 2.50 17.54
C THR A 218 -2.60 1.60 18.75
N VAL A 219 -3.12 2.12 19.88
CA VAL A 219 -3.41 1.31 21.07
C VAL A 219 -4.54 0.31 20.76
N HIS A 220 -5.59 0.80 20.08
CA HIS A 220 -6.66 -0.05 19.60
C HIS A 220 -6.16 -1.09 18.59
N LEU A 221 -5.32 -0.69 17.62
CA LEU A 221 -4.70 -1.62 16.67
C LEU A 221 -3.90 -2.73 17.38
N VAL A 222 -3.03 -2.36 18.33
CA VAL A 222 -2.20 -3.31 19.07
C VAL A 222 -3.08 -4.32 19.81
N ARG A 223 -4.13 -3.84 20.48
CA ARG A 223 -5.09 -4.69 21.18
C ARG A 223 -5.73 -5.71 20.25
N ILE A 224 -6.34 -5.28 19.14
CA ILE A 224 -7.06 -6.20 18.25
C ILE A 224 -6.14 -7.23 17.58
N LEU A 225 -4.90 -6.86 17.25
CA LEU A 225 -3.93 -7.77 16.65
C LEU A 225 -3.44 -8.82 17.66
N ARG A 226 -3.17 -8.42 18.90
CA ARG A 226 -2.80 -9.36 19.98
C ARG A 226 -3.92 -10.34 20.27
N GLU A 227 -5.13 -9.84 20.46
CA GLU A 227 -6.31 -10.69 20.70
C GLU A 227 -6.55 -11.66 19.52
N PHE A 228 -6.42 -11.18 18.27
CA PHE A 228 -6.55 -12.05 17.10
C PHE A 228 -5.49 -13.15 17.07
N ARG A 229 -4.22 -12.81 17.36
CA ARG A 229 -3.12 -13.77 17.41
C ARG A 229 -3.32 -14.79 18.53
N GLU A 230 -3.71 -14.36 19.72
CA GLU A 230 -3.95 -15.23 20.87
C GLU A 230 -5.07 -16.23 20.61
N ARG A 231 -6.16 -15.81 19.95
CA ARG A 231 -7.28 -16.70 19.59
C ARG A 231 -6.94 -17.70 18.49
N ASN A 232 -6.18 -17.28 17.48
CA ASN A 232 -6.03 -18.04 16.23
C ASN A 232 -4.67 -18.70 16.06
N GLY A 233 -3.65 -18.29 16.82
CA GLY A 233 -2.27 -18.82 16.73
C GLY A 233 -1.54 -18.51 15.42
N LEU A 234 -2.09 -17.63 14.58
CA LEU A 234 -1.53 -17.27 13.27
C LEU A 234 -0.43 -16.21 13.40
N HIS A 235 0.63 -16.36 12.62
CA HIS A 235 1.59 -15.28 12.38
C HIS A 235 0.90 -14.16 11.58
N ILE A 236 0.88 -12.95 12.13
CA ILE A 236 0.21 -11.80 11.51
C ILE A 236 1.22 -11.04 10.66
N ILE A 237 0.82 -10.72 9.43
CA ILE A 237 1.59 -9.87 8.52
C ILE A 237 0.73 -8.66 8.14
N LEU A 238 1.32 -7.46 8.19
CA LEU A 238 0.75 -6.21 7.66
C LEU A 238 1.66 -5.67 6.57
N GLU A 239 1.09 -5.11 5.52
CA GLU A 239 1.83 -4.53 4.39
C GLU A 239 1.36 -3.10 4.06
N PRO A 240 1.41 -2.14 5.00
CA PRO A 240 1.07 -0.77 4.68
C PRO A 240 2.09 -0.17 3.69
N GLY A 241 1.59 0.60 2.73
CA GLY A 241 2.40 1.39 1.80
C GLY A 241 2.46 2.84 2.27
N SER A 242 1.36 3.57 2.08
CA SER A 242 1.26 4.99 2.40
C SER A 242 1.71 5.32 3.83
N ALA A 243 1.41 4.50 4.84
CA ALA A 243 1.81 4.77 6.22
C ALA A 243 3.33 4.90 6.41
N PHE A 244 4.15 4.23 5.60
CA PHE A 244 5.61 4.39 5.68
C PHE A 244 6.04 5.83 5.34
N ALA A 245 5.43 6.42 4.32
CA ALA A 245 5.81 7.73 3.78
C ALA A 245 4.76 8.83 4.00
N TRP A 246 3.73 8.57 4.81
CA TRP A 246 2.60 9.47 5.05
C TRP A 246 3.08 10.81 5.62
N GLU A 247 2.79 11.89 4.91
CA GLU A 247 3.26 13.23 5.26
C GLU A 247 4.76 13.24 5.63
N THR A 248 5.62 12.64 4.80
CA THR A 248 7.09 12.67 5.01
C THR A 248 7.84 13.56 4.05
N GLY A 249 7.15 14.15 3.06
CA GLY A 249 7.79 14.87 1.99
C GLY A 249 6.84 15.67 1.12
N GLU A 250 7.43 16.40 0.18
CA GLU A 250 6.79 17.41 -0.64
C GLU A 250 7.26 17.29 -2.09
N LEU A 251 6.40 17.72 -3.03
CA LEU A 251 6.81 18.05 -4.39
C LEU A 251 7.08 19.55 -4.46
N VAL A 252 8.35 19.93 -4.61
CA VAL A 252 8.77 21.31 -4.85
C VAL A 252 8.50 21.65 -6.30
N ALA A 253 7.84 22.79 -6.52
CA ALA A 253 7.46 23.31 -7.83
C ALA A 253 7.62 24.85 -7.84
N THR A 254 7.81 25.40 -9.04
CA THR A 254 7.95 26.84 -9.31
C THR A 254 6.76 27.33 -10.12
N VAL A 255 6.25 28.52 -9.78
CA VAL A 255 5.28 29.23 -10.63
C VAL A 255 6.06 29.92 -11.75
N GLU A 256 5.91 29.42 -12.97
CA GLU A 256 6.59 29.93 -14.17
C GLU A 256 5.81 31.08 -14.82
N ASP A 257 4.48 31.06 -14.74
CA ASP A 257 3.63 32.09 -15.31
C ASP A 257 2.31 32.23 -14.53
N ILE A 258 1.64 33.37 -14.70
CA ILE A 258 0.27 33.59 -14.23
C ILE A 258 -0.56 34.07 -15.41
N VAL A 259 -1.49 33.23 -15.86
CA VAL A 259 -2.42 33.56 -16.94
C VAL A 259 -3.75 34.03 -16.37
N ASP A 260 -4.34 35.06 -16.98
CA ASP A 260 -5.69 35.53 -16.68
C ASP A 260 -6.56 35.41 -17.93
N ASN A 261 -7.60 34.58 -17.85
CA ASN A 261 -8.56 34.44 -18.93
C ASN A 261 -9.97 34.42 -18.35
N GLN A 262 -10.81 35.36 -18.79
CA GLN A 262 -12.20 35.52 -18.33
C GLN A 262 -12.33 35.63 -16.80
N GLY A 263 -11.36 36.28 -16.15
CA GLY A 263 -11.36 36.49 -14.70
C GLY A 263 -10.89 35.29 -13.88
N ILE A 264 -10.44 34.21 -14.54
CA ILE A 264 -9.81 33.07 -13.90
C ILE A 264 -8.31 33.25 -13.98
N ARG A 265 -7.68 33.50 -12.82
CA ARG A 265 -6.22 33.51 -12.70
C ARG A 265 -5.71 32.10 -12.45
N THR A 266 -4.78 31.65 -13.28
CA THR A 266 -4.15 30.34 -13.16
C THR A 266 -2.64 30.50 -12.99
N ALA A 267 -2.09 29.94 -11.91
CA ALA A 267 -0.66 29.83 -11.71
C ALA A 267 -0.16 28.59 -12.47
N ILE A 268 0.68 28.80 -13.49
CA ILE A 268 1.28 27.74 -14.29
C ILE A 268 2.55 27.27 -13.58
N LEU A 269 2.56 26.00 -13.19
CA LEU A 269 3.64 25.37 -12.45
C LEU A 269 4.58 24.61 -13.39
N ASP A 270 5.85 24.47 -13.04
CA ASP A 270 6.83 23.61 -13.72
C ASP A 270 6.64 22.10 -13.45
N VAL A 271 5.50 21.72 -12.88
CA VAL A 271 5.05 20.34 -12.70
C VAL A 271 3.83 20.05 -13.58
N SER A 272 3.44 18.79 -13.64
CA SER A 272 2.24 18.32 -14.34
C SER A 272 1.48 17.36 -13.43
N PHE A 273 0.18 17.58 -13.27
CA PHE A 273 -0.69 16.70 -12.49
C PHE A 273 -0.77 15.31 -13.12
N THR A 274 -0.84 15.19 -14.45
CA THR A 274 -0.88 13.87 -15.09
C THR A 274 0.43 13.08 -14.93
N ALA A 275 1.58 13.76 -15.00
CA ALA A 275 2.87 13.08 -14.99
C ALA A 275 3.45 12.88 -13.58
N HIS A 276 3.22 13.85 -12.69
CA HIS A 276 3.83 13.86 -11.35
C HIS A 276 2.82 13.44 -10.28
N MET A 277 1.58 13.94 -10.32
CA MET A 277 0.57 13.68 -9.29
C MET A 277 -0.72 13.08 -9.88
N PRO A 278 -0.64 11.95 -10.63
CA PRO A 278 -1.77 11.41 -11.39
C PRO A 278 -2.98 11.12 -10.52
N ASP A 279 -2.78 10.74 -9.26
CA ASP A 279 -3.86 10.49 -8.31
C ASP A 279 -4.75 11.72 -8.08
N CYS A 280 -4.21 12.94 -8.21
CA CYS A 280 -5.03 14.16 -8.11
C CYS A 280 -6.08 14.24 -9.23
N LEU A 281 -5.87 13.55 -10.37
CA LEU A 281 -6.81 13.48 -11.49
C LEU A 281 -7.64 12.19 -11.47
N GLU A 282 -7.03 11.04 -11.18
CA GLU A 282 -7.71 9.73 -11.14
C GLU A 282 -8.68 9.63 -9.96
N MET A 283 -8.33 10.26 -8.84
CA MET A 283 -9.16 10.45 -7.66
C MET A 283 -9.21 11.94 -7.36
N PRO A 284 -10.11 12.72 -7.99
CA PRO A 284 -10.07 14.17 -7.93
C PRO A 284 -9.93 14.72 -6.51
N TYR A 285 -8.71 15.13 -6.14
CA TYR A 285 -8.40 15.80 -4.90
C TYR A 285 -7.40 16.92 -5.17
N LYS A 286 -7.58 18.03 -4.46
CA LYS A 286 -6.66 19.16 -4.52
C LYS A 286 -5.45 18.86 -3.61
N PRO A 287 -4.21 18.86 -4.12
CA PRO A 287 -3.05 18.67 -3.26
C PRO A 287 -2.94 19.83 -2.28
N LYS A 288 -2.50 19.53 -1.05
CA LYS A 288 -2.25 20.55 -0.03
C LYS A 288 -0.98 21.32 -0.39
N ILE A 289 -1.10 22.63 -0.55
CA ILE A 289 0.04 23.52 -0.76
C ILE A 289 0.45 24.12 0.58
N LEU A 290 1.74 24.04 0.91
CA LEU A 290 2.26 24.65 2.14
C LEU A 290 2.02 26.16 2.15
N GLY A 291 1.45 26.67 3.25
CA GLY A 291 1.13 28.09 3.42
C GLY A 291 -0.09 28.60 2.63
N ALA A 292 -0.68 27.78 1.76
CA ALA A 292 -1.92 28.13 1.08
C ALA A 292 -3.15 27.89 1.97
N VAL A 293 -4.25 28.55 1.61
CA VAL A 293 -5.57 28.37 2.20
C VAL A 293 -6.60 28.24 1.08
N ASP A 294 -7.76 27.68 1.40
CA ASP A 294 -8.91 27.75 0.49
C ASP A 294 -9.27 29.20 0.18
N PRO A 295 -9.94 29.49 -0.96
CA PRO A 295 -10.29 30.84 -1.34
C PRO A 295 -10.99 31.63 -0.22
N VAL A 296 -10.41 32.77 0.16
CA VAL A 296 -10.96 33.68 1.16
C VAL A 296 -11.29 35.02 0.50
N PRO A 297 -12.48 35.61 0.75
CA PRO A 297 -12.82 36.94 0.23
C PRO A 297 -11.74 37.98 0.55
N GLY A 298 -11.34 38.75 -0.45
CA GLY A 298 -10.30 39.79 -0.32
C GLY A 298 -8.85 39.29 -0.44
N LYS A 299 -8.61 37.98 -0.55
CA LYS A 299 -7.29 37.42 -0.90
C LYS A 299 -7.23 37.02 -2.37
N PRO A 300 -6.05 37.04 -3.01
CA PRO A 300 -5.92 36.50 -4.35
C PRO A 300 -6.14 34.99 -4.33
N ALA A 301 -6.93 34.51 -5.29
CA ALA A 301 -7.17 33.09 -5.55
C ALA A 301 -6.62 32.74 -6.93
N TYR A 302 -6.05 31.54 -7.04
CA TYR A 302 -5.45 31.01 -8.25
C TYR A 302 -5.88 29.56 -8.43
N ARG A 303 -6.27 29.23 -9.66
CA ARG A 303 -6.27 27.85 -10.14
C ARG A 303 -4.82 27.41 -10.34
N LEU A 304 -4.54 26.11 -10.19
CA LEU A 304 -3.23 25.55 -10.51
C LEU A 304 -3.28 24.96 -11.92
N GLY A 305 -2.31 25.30 -12.75
CA GLY A 305 -2.10 24.69 -14.06
C GLY A 305 -0.76 23.98 -14.11
N GLY A 306 -0.72 22.78 -14.68
CA GLY A 306 0.53 22.10 -14.99
C GLY A 306 1.12 22.57 -16.32
N ASN A 307 2.37 22.17 -16.58
CA ASN A 307 3.12 22.54 -17.79
C ASN A 307 2.91 21.61 -18.99
N SER A 308 2.11 20.54 -18.88
CA SER A 308 1.84 19.69 -20.04
C SER A 308 0.82 20.33 -20.98
N CYS A 309 0.82 19.91 -22.25
CA CYS A 309 -0.16 20.40 -23.24
C CYS A 309 -1.59 19.84 -23.03
N LEU A 310 -1.80 18.97 -22.04
CA LEU A 310 -3.10 18.37 -21.77
C LEU A 310 -4.04 19.43 -21.16
N SER A 311 -5.19 19.67 -21.79
CA SER A 311 -6.15 20.68 -21.31
C SER A 311 -6.68 20.39 -19.90
N GLY A 312 -6.69 19.12 -19.49
CA GLY A 312 -7.06 18.67 -18.15
C GLY A 312 -5.93 18.71 -17.13
N ASP A 313 -4.74 19.23 -17.47
CA ASP A 313 -3.61 19.36 -16.55
C ASP A 313 -3.79 20.57 -15.62
N VAL A 314 -4.88 20.58 -14.88
CA VAL A 314 -5.29 21.68 -13.99
C VAL A 314 -5.88 21.11 -12.71
N MET A 315 -5.71 21.84 -11.60
CA MET A 315 -6.25 21.46 -10.31
C MET A 315 -6.72 22.66 -9.50
N GLY A 316 -7.77 22.44 -8.71
CA GLY A 316 -8.37 23.46 -7.85
C GLY A 316 -9.27 24.46 -8.58
N GLU A 317 -10.40 24.77 -7.95
CA GLU A 317 -11.06 26.07 -8.03
C GLU A 317 -10.99 26.73 -6.65
#